data_AF-A0A6A5XQM7-F1
#
_entry.id   AF-A0A6A5XQM7-F1
#
_cell.length_a   1.000
_cell.length_b   1.000
_cell.length_c   1.000
_cell.angle_alpha   90.00
_cell.angle_beta   90.00
_cell.angle_gamma   90.00
#
_symmetry.space_group_name_H-M   'P 1'
#
loop_
_entity.id
_entity.type
_entity.pdbx_description
1 polymer ?
#
loop_
_entity_poly.entity_id
_entity_poly.type
_entity_poly.pdbx_seq_one_letter_code
_entity_poly.pdbx_strand_id
1 'polypeptide(L)'
;MVQDLGFQKDPETWPFLDQSFITNEDVEVRRRIYWGCYISDKLISLIFGRPVQLLYNEAEVRELGTLPDPEFILPWRTVGFDDDGHRQYTDLSMIPYVKEQIKLARIVEHLLSLMSSESDRITSPQLLNLDSLNHDLLEWRKNLPNWADFKIWDTSDEPLKPNIAAIHLLYNATRIALNFNGAVAWEGNNRTEQTSEVCMLAVTEIHSIIRRYRKQHGLRNSSLVIVYALAQSIRASKAFGTSEETQKLVKVMSEVAPTWTLAEMVTSARL
;
A
#
# COMPACT_ATOMS: atom_id res chain seq x y z
N MET A 1 -16.57 -0.43 -15.06
CA MET A 1 -17.02 0.97 -14.90
C MET A 1 -15.98 1.97 -15.39
N VAL A 2 -14.74 2.02 -14.86
CA VAL A 2 -13.71 2.98 -15.33
C VAL A 2 -13.38 2.80 -16.82
N GLN A 3 -13.24 1.55 -17.27
CA GLN A 3 -13.03 1.21 -18.69
C GLN A 3 -14.27 1.54 -19.55
N ASP A 4 -15.47 1.35 -19.02
CA ASP A 4 -16.74 1.67 -19.71
C ASP A 4 -16.91 3.19 -19.89
N LEU A 5 -16.33 3.99 -18.98
CA LEU A 5 -16.30 5.45 -19.05
C LEU A 5 -15.18 6.00 -19.95
N GLY A 6 -14.33 5.12 -20.52
CA GLY A 6 -13.23 5.54 -21.41
C GLY A 6 -12.03 6.18 -20.71
N PHE A 7 -11.94 6.10 -19.38
CA PHE A 7 -10.85 6.71 -18.61
C PHE A 7 -9.48 6.05 -18.80
N GLN A 8 -9.42 4.88 -19.44
CA GLN A 8 -8.19 4.24 -19.89
C GLN A 8 -7.49 4.98 -21.04
N LYS A 9 -8.17 5.94 -21.68
CA LYS A 9 -7.60 6.80 -22.72
C LYS A 9 -7.18 8.14 -22.14
N ASP A 10 -5.99 8.60 -22.50
CA ASP A 10 -5.52 9.91 -22.06
C ASP A 10 -6.46 11.02 -22.58
N PRO A 11 -6.89 11.98 -21.73
CA PRO A 11 -7.77 13.05 -22.16
C PRO A 11 -7.26 13.88 -23.34
N GLU A 12 -5.93 13.97 -23.51
CA GLU A 12 -5.33 14.72 -24.63
C GLU A 12 -5.54 14.04 -25.99
N THR A 13 -5.82 12.73 -26.03
CA THR A 13 -5.98 11.97 -27.29
C THR A 13 -7.44 11.88 -27.75
N TRP A 14 -8.37 12.50 -27.01
CA TRP A 14 -9.80 12.41 -27.28
C TRP A 14 -10.17 13.20 -28.55
N PRO A 15 -10.61 12.53 -29.63
CA PRO A 15 -10.77 13.15 -30.94
C PRO A 15 -12.04 14.00 -31.09
N PHE A 16 -12.97 13.93 -30.14
CA PHE A 16 -14.32 14.52 -30.25
C PHE A 16 -14.60 15.67 -29.29
N LEU A 17 -13.67 15.98 -28.37
CA LEU A 17 -13.81 17.13 -27.50
C LEU A 17 -13.14 18.31 -28.16
N ASP A 18 -13.90 19.40 -28.27
CA ASP A 18 -13.37 20.70 -28.65
C ASP A 18 -12.30 21.07 -27.62
N GLN A 19 -11.03 20.91 -28.01
CA GLN A 19 -9.86 21.10 -27.15
C GLN A 19 -9.82 22.50 -26.51
N SER A 20 -10.63 23.45 -27.02
CA SER A 20 -10.81 24.79 -26.47
C SER A 20 -11.45 24.82 -25.08
N PHE A 21 -12.17 23.77 -24.65
CA PHE A 21 -12.85 23.71 -23.35
C PHE A 21 -12.15 22.83 -22.30
N ILE A 22 -11.10 22.09 -22.67
CA ILE A 22 -10.37 21.23 -21.72
C ILE A 22 -9.15 21.99 -21.22
N THR A 23 -9.14 22.31 -19.92
CA THR A 23 -7.97 22.91 -19.29
C THR A 23 -6.92 21.86 -18.94
N ASN A 24 -5.66 22.27 -18.75
CA ASN A 24 -4.62 21.37 -18.25
C ASN A 24 -4.97 20.78 -16.87
N GLU A 25 -5.73 21.52 -16.06
CA GLU A 25 -6.25 21.04 -14.78
C GLU A 25 -7.24 19.90 -14.98
N ASP A 26 -8.18 20.02 -15.93
CA ASP A 26 -9.14 18.97 -16.26
C ASP A 26 -8.45 17.68 -16.73
N VAL A 27 -7.39 17.82 -17.54
CA VAL A 27 -6.56 16.69 -17.98
C VAL A 27 -5.94 15.99 -16.78
N GLU A 28 -5.28 16.73 -15.88
CA GLU A 28 -4.63 16.15 -14.71
C GLU A 28 -5.61 15.56 -13.72
N VAL A 29 -6.78 16.17 -13.50
CA VAL A 29 -7.84 15.60 -12.65
C VAL A 29 -8.28 14.24 -13.18
N ARG A 30 -8.48 14.11 -14.50
CA ARG A 30 -8.87 12.83 -15.12
C ARG A 30 -7.77 11.78 -15.03
N ARG A 31 -6.50 12.16 -15.25
CA ARG A 31 -5.36 11.26 -15.04
C ARG A 31 -5.30 10.78 -13.59
N ARG A 32 -5.50 11.69 -12.62
CA ARG A 32 -5.55 11.37 -11.18
C ARG A 32 -6.69 10.39 -10.87
N ILE A 33 -7.88 10.56 -11.45
CA ILE A 33 -9.00 9.63 -11.29
C ILE A 33 -8.62 8.23 -11.80
N TYR A 34 -8.06 8.12 -13.00
CA TYR A 34 -7.65 6.82 -13.56
C TYR A 34 -6.59 6.15 -12.69
N TRP A 35 -5.52 6.84 -12.36
CA TRP A 35 -4.42 6.28 -11.55
C TRP A 35 -4.87 5.96 -10.12
N GLY A 36 -5.78 6.74 -9.54
CA GLY A 36 -6.42 6.41 -8.26
C GLY A 36 -7.24 5.12 -8.33
N CYS A 37 -7.97 4.90 -9.42
CA CYS A 37 -8.67 3.64 -9.68
C CYS A 37 -7.69 2.47 -9.88
N TYR A 38 -6.61 2.69 -10.62
CA TYR A 38 -5.55 1.70 -10.84
C TYR A 38 -4.91 1.25 -9.53
N ILE A 39 -4.59 2.17 -8.61
CA ILE A 39 -4.04 1.85 -7.28
C ILE A 39 -5.08 1.09 -6.44
N SER A 40 -6.32 1.59 -6.43
CA SER A 40 -7.42 1.01 -5.63
C SER A 40 -7.75 -0.41 -6.07
N ASP A 41 -7.73 -0.69 -7.38
CA ASP A 41 -7.91 -2.02 -7.93
C ASP A 41 -6.89 -3.00 -7.33
N LYS A 42 -5.61 -2.62 -7.23
CA LYS A 42 -4.53 -3.47 -6.70
C LYS A 42 -4.66 -3.67 -5.21
N LEU A 43 -4.94 -2.59 -4.46
CA LEU A 43 -5.14 -2.68 -3.02
C LEU A 43 -6.30 -3.61 -2.68
N ILE A 44 -7.45 -3.43 -3.34
CA ILE A 44 -8.65 -4.26 -3.14
C ILE A 44 -8.37 -5.70 -3.58
N SER A 45 -7.68 -5.89 -4.70
CA SER A 45 -7.31 -7.22 -5.20
C SER A 45 -6.38 -7.95 -4.25
N LEU A 46 -5.42 -7.24 -3.66
CA LEU A 46 -4.50 -7.75 -2.66
C LEU A 46 -5.21 -8.12 -1.33
N ILE A 47 -6.21 -7.34 -0.92
CA ILE A 47 -6.99 -7.60 0.31
C ILE A 47 -7.92 -8.80 0.15
N PHE A 48 -8.65 -8.88 -0.96
CA PHE A 48 -9.71 -9.87 -1.15
C PHE A 48 -9.30 -11.09 -1.98
N GLY A 49 -8.06 -11.12 -2.49
CA GLY A 49 -7.56 -12.21 -3.33
C GLY A 49 -8.28 -12.32 -4.68
N ARG A 50 -8.82 -11.21 -5.21
CA ARG A 50 -9.46 -11.19 -6.53
C ARG A 50 -8.44 -10.90 -7.64
N PRO A 51 -8.70 -11.32 -8.89
CA PRO A 51 -7.87 -10.92 -10.03
C PRO A 51 -7.89 -9.41 -10.25
N VAL A 52 -6.73 -8.85 -10.61
CA VAL A 52 -6.60 -7.45 -11.06
C VAL A 52 -7.40 -7.20 -12.33
N GLN A 53 -7.96 -6.00 -12.47
CA GLN A 53 -8.83 -5.64 -13.60
C GLN A 53 -8.23 -4.54 -14.48
N LEU A 54 -7.47 -3.62 -13.91
CA LEU A 54 -6.86 -2.52 -14.65
C LEU A 54 -5.38 -2.79 -14.85
N LEU A 55 -4.96 -3.30 -16.01
CA LEU A 55 -3.55 -3.60 -16.25
C LEU A 55 -2.75 -2.34 -16.58
N TYR A 56 -1.51 -2.25 -16.10
CA TYR A 56 -0.65 -1.09 -16.37
C TYR A 56 -0.42 -0.88 -17.87
N ASN A 57 -0.16 -1.97 -18.59
CA ASN A 57 0.16 -1.93 -20.02
C ASN A 57 -1.07 -1.67 -20.92
N GLU A 58 -2.28 -1.78 -20.38
CA GLU A 58 -3.53 -1.42 -21.08
C GLU A 58 -3.95 0.03 -20.82
N ALA A 59 -3.23 0.74 -19.94
CA ALA A 59 -3.43 2.16 -19.72
C ALA A 59 -2.81 2.97 -20.88
N GLU A 60 -3.64 3.70 -21.62
CA GLU A 60 -3.14 4.74 -22.55
C GLU A 60 -2.95 6.09 -21.82
N VAL A 61 -3.25 6.15 -20.52
CA VAL A 61 -3.13 7.35 -19.68
C VAL A 61 -1.66 7.63 -19.35
N ARG A 62 -1.21 8.86 -19.57
CA ARG A 62 0.17 9.25 -19.27
C ARG A 62 0.43 9.36 -17.77
N GLU A 63 1.71 9.37 -17.41
CA GLU A 63 2.14 9.64 -16.04
C GLU A 63 1.66 11.01 -15.56
N LEU A 64 1.37 11.11 -14.26
CA LEU A 64 0.87 12.34 -13.63
C LEU A 64 1.87 13.49 -13.78
N GLY A 65 1.38 14.67 -14.14
CA GLY A 65 2.11 15.92 -13.98
C GLY A 65 2.21 16.28 -12.50
N THR A 66 3.25 17.03 -12.11
CA THR A 66 3.32 17.65 -10.77
C THR A 66 2.86 19.10 -10.89
N LEU A 67 1.55 19.30 -11.01
CA LEU A 67 0.96 20.64 -10.95
C LEU A 67 0.71 21.05 -9.48
N PRO A 68 0.76 22.36 -9.15
CA PRO A 68 0.29 22.84 -7.87
C PRO A 68 -1.14 22.36 -7.60
N ASP A 69 -1.43 22.01 -6.35
CA ASP A 69 -2.79 21.68 -5.99
C ASP A 69 -3.65 22.97 -6.07
N PRO A 70 -4.90 22.88 -6.59
CA PRO A 70 -5.79 24.03 -6.67
C PRO A 70 -6.01 24.69 -5.30
N GLU A 71 -6.26 26.00 -5.27
CA GLU A 71 -6.41 26.78 -4.01
C GLU A 71 -7.50 26.26 -3.08
N PHE A 72 -8.52 25.57 -3.61
CA PHE A 72 -9.59 24.96 -2.82
C PHE A 72 -9.18 23.65 -2.12
N ILE A 73 -8.06 23.03 -2.50
CA ILE A 73 -7.52 21.86 -1.82
C ILE A 73 -6.77 22.33 -0.56
N LEU A 74 -7.42 22.16 0.58
CA LEU A 74 -6.79 22.43 1.86
C LEU A 74 -5.71 21.37 2.14
N PRO A 75 -4.59 21.75 2.80
CA PRO A 75 -3.59 20.76 3.18
C PRO A 75 -4.21 19.74 4.12
N TRP A 76 -3.69 18.51 4.05
CA TRP A 76 -4.20 17.40 4.85
C TRP A 76 -4.14 17.71 6.36
N ARG A 77 -5.20 17.34 7.10
CA ARG A 77 -5.33 17.51 8.55
C ARG A 77 -5.68 16.17 9.22
N THR A 78 -5.13 15.95 10.41
CA THR A 78 -5.52 14.85 11.30
C THR A 78 -6.96 15.02 11.80
N VAL A 79 -7.80 14.01 11.61
CA VAL A 79 -9.19 14.04 12.10
C VAL A 79 -9.21 13.69 13.58
N GLY A 80 -9.79 14.56 14.43
CA GLY A 80 -10.02 14.28 15.86
C GLY A 80 -9.12 15.03 16.85
N PHE A 81 -8.26 15.95 16.39
CA PHE A 81 -7.55 16.90 17.23
C PHE A 81 -8.09 18.31 16.95
N ASP A 82 -9.24 18.63 17.56
CA ASP A 82 -9.92 19.93 17.43
C ASP A 82 -9.34 21.02 18.33
N ASP A 83 -8.16 20.80 18.94
CA ASP A 83 -7.52 21.76 19.83
C ASP A 83 -6.24 22.35 19.21
N ASP A 84 -6.12 23.67 19.34
CA ASP A 84 -5.50 24.61 18.40
C ASP A 84 -3.96 24.72 18.47
N GLY A 85 -3.24 23.69 18.89
CA GLY A 85 -1.81 23.79 19.22
C GLY A 85 -0.80 23.21 18.22
N HIS A 86 -1.17 22.19 17.44
CA HIS A 86 -0.21 21.35 16.69
C HIS A 86 -0.62 21.17 15.23
N ARG A 87 -0.86 22.31 14.55
CA ARG A 87 -1.16 22.35 13.11
C ARG A 87 0.06 21.87 12.32
N GLN A 88 0.04 20.62 11.88
CA GLN A 88 1.06 20.07 11.00
C GLN A 88 0.47 19.98 9.61
N TYR A 89 0.58 21.08 8.88
CA TYR A 89 0.29 21.09 7.46
C TYR A 89 1.35 20.25 6.75
N THR A 90 0.91 19.41 5.83
CA THR A 90 1.85 18.69 4.96
C THR A 90 2.13 19.61 3.77
N ASP A 91 3.30 20.23 3.74
CA ASP A 91 3.71 21.22 2.71
C ASP A 91 3.95 20.62 1.31
N LEU A 92 3.77 19.30 1.16
CA LEU A 92 3.96 18.58 -0.10
C LEU A 92 2.62 18.15 -0.66
N SER A 93 2.43 18.43 -1.96
CA SER A 93 1.34 17.86 -2.74
C SER A 93 1.26 16.35 -2.55
N MET A 94 0.06 15.78 -2.67
CA MET A 94 -0.16 14.33 -2.59
C MET A 94 0.43 13.59 -3.80
N ILE A 95 0.63 14.31 -4.91
CA ILE A 95 0.96 13.72 -6.22
C ILE A 95 2.27 12.95 -6.25
N PRO A 96 3.39 13.42 -5.67
CA PRO A 96 4.60 12.62 -5.56
C PRO A 96 4.37 11.27 -4.87
N TYR A 97 3.55 11.22 -3.81
CA TYR A 97 3.21 9.96 -3.13
C TYR A 97 2.37 9.05 -4.03
N VAL A 98 1.42 9.61 -4.78
CA VAL A 98 0.61 8.84 -5.75
C VAL A 98 1.50 8.22 -6.83
N LYS A 99 2.51 8.93 -7.33
CA LYS A 99 3.49 8.39 -8.29
C LYS A 99 4.21 7.16 -7.73
N GLU A 100 4.65 7.22 -6.48
CA GLU A 100 5.28 6.05 -5.83
C GLU A 100 4.27 4.91 -5.57
N GLN A 101 3.02 5.22 -5.27
CA GLN A 101 1.95 4.21 -5.17
C GLN A 101 1.66 3.52 -6.50
N ILE A 102 1.68 4.24 -7.64
CA ILE A 102 1.52 3.64 -8.98
C ILE A 102 2.63 2.61 -9.24
N LYS A 103 3.89 2.99 -8.96
CA LYS A 103 5.05 2.08 -9.12
C LYS A 103 4.91 0.83 -8.27
N LEU A 104 4.59 0.99 -6.98
CA LEU A 104 4.37 -0.15 -6.08
C LEU A 104 3.18 -1.01 -6.52
N ALA A 105 2.08 -0.39 -6.96
CA ALA A 105 0.91 -1.09 -7.47
C ALA A 105 1.24 -1.93 -8.72
N ARG A 106 2.18 -1.50 -9.57
CA ARG A 106 2.65 -2.33 -10.69
C ARG A 106 3.36 -3.61 -10.23
N ILE A 107 4.13 -3.55 -9.14
CA ILE A 107 4.73 -4.75 -8.54
C ILE A 107 3.64 -5.67 -7.97
N VAL A 108 2.64 -5.09 -7.28
CA VAL A 108 1.47 -5.82 -6.76
C VAL A 108 0.67 -6.49 -7.90
N GLU A 109 0.51 -5.83 -9.05
CA GLU A 109 -0.15 -6.39 -10.23
C GLU A 109 0.56 -7.66 -10.73
N HIS A 110 1.88 -7.63 -10.86
CA HIS A 110 2.66 -8.81 -11.26
C HIS A 110 2.56 -9.94 -10.22
N LEU A 111 2.62 -9.61 -8.93
CA LEU A 111 2.41 -10.56 -7.84
C LEU A 111 1.06 -11.26 -7.94
N LEU A 112 -0.03 -10.49 -8.10
CA LEU A 112 -1.39 -11.03 -8.15
C LEU A 112 -1.62 -11.86 -9.42
N SER A 113 -0.99 -11.47 -10.54
CA SER A 113 -1.04 -12.22 -11.80
C SER A 113 -0.37 -13.59 -11.67
N LEU A 114 0.76 -13.66 -10.95
CA LEU A 114 1.44 -14.92 -10.64
C LEU A 114 0.62 -15.80 -9.69
N MET A 115 -0.01 -15.21 -8.68
CA MET A 115 -0.84 -15.95 -7.71
C MET A 115 -2.15 -16.46 -8.31
N SER A 116 -2.71 -15.77 -9.32
CA SER A 116 -3.94 -16.17 -10.00
C SER A 116 -3.73 -17.30 -11.02
N SER A 117 -2.48 -17.59 -11.38
CA SER A 117 -2.15 -18.66 -12.32
C SER A 117 -2.21 -20.01 -11.59
N GLU A 118 -3.31 -20.74 -11.81
CA GLU A 118 -3.61 -22.07 -11.23
C GLU A 118 -2.46 -23.06 -11.43
N SER A 119 -1.62 -23.19 -10.40
CA SER A 119 -0.76 -24.36 -10.23
C SER A 119 -0.65 -24.63 -8.74
N ASP A 120 -1.20 -25.75 -8.31
CA ASP A 120 -1.12 -26.26 -6.92
C ASP A 120 0.33 -26.53 -6.46
N ARG A 121 1.30 -26.42 -7.36
CA ARG A 121 2.72 -26.61 -7.06
C ARG A 121 3.53 -25.45 -7.60
N ILE A 122 4.32 -24.84 -6.71
CA ILE A 122 5.32 -23.85 -7.09
C ILE A 122 6.40 -24.57 -7.92
N THR A 123 6.52 -24.20 -9.18
CA THR A 123 7.53 -24.70 -10.13
C THR A 123 8.81 -23.87 -10.05
N SER A 124 9.94 -24.38 -10.55
CA SER A 124 11.20 -23.60 -10.58
C SER A 124 11.11 -22.27 -11.33
N PRO A 125 10.35 -22.11 -12.43
CA PRO A 125 10.13 -20.81 -13.05
C PRO A 125 9.33 -19.86 -12.15
N GLN A 126 8.34 -20.36 -11.40
CA GLN A 126 7.60 -19.55 -10.44
C GLN A 126 8.51 -19.07 -9.31
N LEU A 127 9.45 -19.89 -8.83
CA LEU A 127 10.46 -19.47 -7.84
C LEU A 127 11.31 -18.30 -8.33
N LEU A 128 11.80 -18.34 -9.57
CA LEU A 128 12.56 -17.25 -10.17
C LEU A 128 11.74 -15.96 -10.26
N ASN A 129 10.44 -16.08 -10.59
CA ASN A 129 9.54 -14.94 -10.63
C ASN A 129 9.31 -14.34 -9.23
N LEU A 130 9.23 -15.17 -8.17
CA LEU A 130 9.13 -14.69 -6.79
C LEU A 130 10.40 -13.95 -6.34
N ASP A 131 11.58 -14.47 -6.71
CA ASP A 131 12.86 -13.83 -6.40
C ASP A 131 13.02 -12.50 -7.15
N SER A 132 12.56 -12.43 -8.40
CA SER A 132 12.47 -11.18 -9.17
C SER A 132 11.55 -10.16 -8.49
N LEU A 133 10.38 -10.57 -8.00
CA LEU A 133 9.47 -9.65 -7.29
C LEU A 133 10.04 -9.16 -5.97
N ASN A 134 10.75 -10.01 -5.23
CA ASN A 134 11.48 -9.59 -4.03
C ASN A 134 12.56 -8.55 -4.39
N HIS A 135 13.26 -8.74 -5.51
CA HIS A 135 14.22 -7.76 -6.01
C HIS A 135 13.54 -6.43 -6.37
N ASP A 136 12.45 -6.46 -7.14
CA ASP A 136 11.71 -5.26 -7.55
C ASP A 136 11.21 -4.45 -6.34
N LEU A 137 10.72 -5.13 -5.28
CA LEU A 137 10.30 -4.49 -4.03
C LEU A 137 11.49 -3.80 -3.34
N LEU A 138 12.63 -4.49 -3.20
CA LEU A 138 13.82 -3.93 -2.57
C LEU A 138 14.40 -2.76 -3.37
N GLU A 139 14.40 -2.86 -4.69
CA GLU A 139 14.82 -1.80 -5.60
C GLU A 139 13.89 -0.59 -5.46
N TRP A 140 12.57 -0.79 -5.46
CA TRP A 140 11.61 0.28 -5.20
C TRP A 140 11.89 0.99 -3.88
N ARG A 141 12.10 0.24 -2.77
CA ARG A 141 12.41 0.81 -1.45
C ARG A 141 13.70 1.62 -1.45
N LYS A 142 14.73 1.14 -2.15
CA LYS A 142 16.05 1.81 -2.27
C LYS A 142 15.98 3.09 -3.11
N ASN A 143 15.14 3.11 -4.14
CA ASN A 143 14.99 4.23 -5.05
C ASN A 143 13.97 5.28 -4.56
N LEU A 144 13.40 5.09 -3.37
CA LEU A 144 12.53 6.11 -2.77
C LEU A 144 13.31 7.41 -2.53
N PRO A 145 12.73 8.56 -2.88
CA PRO A 145 13.34 9.84 -2.59
C PRO A 145 13.34 10.14 -1.09
N ASN A 146 14.27 10.99 -0.64
CA ASN A 146 14.45 11.33 0.78
C ASN A 146 13.16 11.81 1.48
N TRP A 147 12.27 12.52 0.77
CA TRP A 147 10.99 13.00 1.32
C TRP A 147 9.96 11.90 1.55
N ALA A 148 10.15 10.72 0.95
CA ALA A 148 9.31 9.54 1.08
C ALA A 148 9.92 8.47 2.00
N ASP A 149 11.18 8.63 2.41
CA ASP A 149 11.88 7.64 3.20
C ASP A 149 11.34 7.60 4.64
N PHE A 150 11.28 6.40 5.20
CA PHE A 150 10.93 6.14 6.59
C PHE A 150 12.07 5.41 7.27
N LYS A 151 12.56 5.96 8.38
CA LYS A 151 13.63 5.35 9.18
C LYS A 151 13.06 4.93 10.53
N ILE A 152 13.23 3.66 10.88
CA ILE A 152 12.71 3.06 12.13
C ILE A 152 13.23 3.81 13.37
N TRP A 153 14.49 4.24 13.33
CA TRP A 153 15.20 4.91 14.43
C TRP A 153 15.20 6.43 14.32
N ASP A 154 14.31 6.99 13.50
CA ASP A 154 14.19 8.43 13.39
C ASP A 154 13.69 9.04 14.71
N THR A 155 14.54 9.82 15.36
CA THR A 155 14.23 10.57 16.58
C THR A 155 13.65 11.95 16.28
N SER A 156 13.38 12.28 15.00
CA SER A 156 12.76 13.54 14.63
C SER A 156 11.41 13.71 15.31
N ASP A 157 11.21 14.89 15.91
CA ASP A 157 9.90 15.34 16.36
C ASP A 157 8.95 15.63 15.18
N GLU A 158 9.44 15.56 13.93
CA GLU A 158 8.60 15.67 12.74
C GLU A 158 7.54 14.54 12.73
N PRO A 159 6.28 14.88 12.45
CA PRO A 159 5.22 13.89 12.32
C PRO A 159 5.44 12.98 11.14
N LEU A 160 5.15 11.71 11.36
CA LEU A 160 5.06 10.76 10.27
C LEU A 160 3.89 11.14 9.36
N LYS A 161 4.18 11.57 8.13
CA LYS A 161 3.15 11.89 7.15
C LYS A 161 2.33 10.62 6.81
N PRO A 162 0.99 10.69 6.77
CA PRO A 162 0.15 9.52 6.49
C PRO A 162 0.46 8.82 5.18
N ASN A 163 0.86 9.56 4.14
CA ASN A 163 1.21 8.95 2.86
C ASN A 163 2.53 8.18 2.92
N ILE A 164 3.50 8.67 3.68
CA ILE A 164 4.74 7.93 3.96
C ILE A 164 4.35 6.63 4.69
N ALA A 165 3.54 6.72 5.74
CA ALA A 165 3.05 5.52 6.42
C ALA A 165 2.35 4.56 5.46
N ALA A 166 1.43 5.04 4.62
CA ALA A 166 0.66 4.21 3.70
C ALA A 166 1.54 3.46 2.69
N ILE A 167 2.51 4.11 2.04
CA ILE A 167 3.37 3.44 1.07
C ILE A 167 4.25 2.37 1.71
N HIS A 168 4.81 2.64 2.91
CA HIS A 168 5.65 1.68 3.63
C HIS A 168 4.86 0.51 4.22
N LEU A 169 3.63 0.77 4.68
CA LEU A 169 2.71 -0.28 5.14
C LEU A 169 2.30 -1.19 3.98
N LEU A 170 1.95 -0.62 2.82
CA LEU A 170 1.61 -1.41 1.64
C LEU A 170 2.81 -2.23 1.14
N TYR A 171 4.00 -1.63 1.11
CA TYR A 171 5.25 -2.32 0.76
C TYR A 171 5.50 -3.54 1.65
N ASN A 172 5.46 -3.37 2.98
CA ASN A 172 5.70 -4.46 3.91
C ASN A 172 4.57 -5.51 3.91
N ALA A 173 3.31 -5.09 3.75
CA ALA A 173 2.20 -6.02 3.60
C ALA A 173 2.34 -6.87 2.31
N THR A 174 2.84 -6.27 1.23
CA THR A 174 3.14 -6.95 -0.04
C THR A 174 4.29 -7.95 0.13
N ARG A 175 5.35 -7.58 0.86
CA ARG A 175 6.45 -8.49 1.20
C ARG A 175 5.97 -9.71 1.98
N ILE A 176 5.09 -9.52 2.96
CA ILE A 176 4.48 -10.64 3.70
C ILE A 176 3.65 -11.49 2.74
N ALA A 177 2.75 -10.89 1.96
CA ALA A 177 1.89 -11.62 1.02
C ALA A 177 2.70 -12.47 0.02
N LEU A 178 3.81 -11.94 -0.50
CA LEU A 178 4.71 -12.62 -1.43
C LEU A 178 5.40 -13.84 -0.82
N ASN A 179 5.87 -13.71 0.42
CA ASN A 179 6.78 -14.70 1.03
C ASN A 179 6.09 -15.69 1.98
N PHE A 180 4.88 -15.37 2.48
CA PHE A 180 4.21 -16.17 3.50
C PHE A 180 4.01 -17.63 3.10
N ASN A 181 3.51 -17.88 1.89
CA ASN A 181 3.25 -19.26 1.45
C ASN A 181 4.56 -20.06 1.31
N GLY A 182 5.65 -19.44 0.84
CA GLY A 182 6.96 -20.09 0.79
C GLY A 182 7.52 -20.39 2.19
N ALA A 183 7.27 -19.49 3.14
CA ALA A 183 7.70 -19.65 4.53
C ALA A 183 6.92 -20.74 5.30
N VAL A 184 5.67 -21.04 4.91
CA VAL A 184 4.89 -22.13 5.52
C VAL A 184 5.08 -23.47 4.80
N ALA A 185 5.19 -23.48 3.46
CA ALA A 185 5.09 -24.71 2.66
C ALA A 185 6.37 -25.56 2.63
N TRP A 186 7.53 -25.00 2.99
CA TRP A 186 8.84 -25.64 2.76
C TRP A 186 9.53 -26.07 4.06
N GLU A 187 8.84 -26.78 4.95
CA GLU A 187 9.44 -27.23 6.22
C GLU A 187 10.82 -27.89 6.03
N GLY A 188 11.84 -27.38 6.72
CA GLY A 188 13.17 -28.00 6.81
C GLY A 188 14.24 -27.58 5.78
N ASN A 189 14.02 -26.52 4.97
CA ASN A 189 15.03 -26.00 4.03
C ASN A 189 15.46 -24.55 4.33
N ASN A 190 16.68 -24.17 3.95
CA ASN A 190 17.27 -22.84 4.19
C ASN A 190 16.42 -21.67 3.62
N ARG A 191 15.74 -21.91 2.50
CA ARG A 191 14.86 -20.91 1.85
C ARG A 191 13.64 -20.54 2.71
N THR A 192 13.18 -21.46 3.55
CA THR A 192 12.03 -21.28 4.45
C THR A 192 12.39 -20.37 5.60
N GLU A 193 13.58 -20.56 6.16
CA GLU A 193 14.15 -19.67 7.17
C GLU A 193 14.29 -18.25 6.61
N GLN A 194 14.89 -18.10 5.42
CA GLN A 194 15.02 -16.80 4.75
C GLN A 194 13.68 -16.11 4.46
N THR A 195 12.69 -16.83 3.94
CA THR A 195 11.37 -16.26 3.64
C THR A 195 10.59 -15.91 4.92
N SER A 196 10.76 -16.69 5.99
CA SER A 196 10.19 -16.38 7.31
C SER A 196 10.85 -15.15 7.94
N GLU A 197 12.16 -15.00 7.80
CA GLU A 197 12.92 -13.83 8.25
C GLU A 197 12.45 -12.57 7.52
N VAL A 198 12.29 -12.65 6.20
CA VAL A 198 11.73 -11.55 5.38
C VAL A 198 10.35 -11.12 5.91
N CYS A 199 9.48 -12.07 6.25
CA CYS A 199 8.17 -11.77 6.84
C CYS A 199 8.31 -11.09 8.20
N MET A 200 9.17 -11.58 9.09
CA MET A 200 9.34 -11.03 10.45
C MET A 200 10.01 -9.64 10.45
N LEU A 201 10.92 -9.38 9.53
CA LEU A 201 11.46 -8.04 9.30
C LEU A 201 10.35 -7.07 8.86
N ALA A 202 9.46 -7.50 7.96
CA ALA A 202 8.31 -6.70 7.53
C ALA A 202 7.33 -6.44 8.68
N VAL A 203 7.05 -7.44 9.52
CA VAL A 203 6.23 -7.28 10.75
C VAL A 203 6.83 -6.22 11.68
N THR A 204 8.15 -6.24 11.88
CA THR A 204 8.87 -5.30 12.75
C THR A 204 8.77 -3.86 12.23
N GLU A 205 8.91 -3.67 10.91
CA GLU A 205 8.78 -2.35 10.29
C GLU A 205 7.34 -1.84 10.36
N ILE A 206 6.34 -2.70 10.07
CA ILE A 206 4.91 -2.35 10.22
C ILE A 206 4.59 -1.94 11.66
N HIS A 207 5.05 -2.70 12.65
CA HIS A 207 4.84 -2.36 14.06
C HIS A 207 5.43 -0.97 14.37
N SER A 208 6.66 -0.71 13.91
CA SER A 208 7.35 0.57 14.14
C SER A 208 6.59 1.75 13.53
N ILE A 209 6.10 1.60 12.29
CA ILE A 209 5.29 2.60 11.59
C ILE A 209 3.98 2.85 12.35
N ILE A 210 3.24 1.80 12.68
CA ILE A 210 1.92 1.92 13.32
C ILE A 210 2.04 2.49 14.72
N ARG A 211 3.09 2.13 15.47
CA ARG A 211 3.35 2.71 16.80
C ARG A 211 3.56 4.23 16.72
N ARG A 212 4.36 4.70 15.76
CA ARG A 212 4.60 6.15 15.55
C ARG A 212 3.31 6.83 15.06
N TYR A 213 2.63 6.25 14.07
CA TYR A 213 1.38 6.77 13.53
C TYR A 213 0.30 6.88 14.61
N ARG A 214 0.07 5.83 15.40
CA ARG A 214 -0.89 5.79 16.50
C ARG A 214 -0.63 6.89 17.53
N LYS A 215 0.63 7.12 17.90
CA LYS A 215 1.01 8.15 18.88
C LYS A 215 0.68 9.56 18.39
N GLN A 216 0.82 9.82 17.09
CA GLN A 216 0.70 11.16 16.50
C GLN A 216 -0.70 11.47 15.96
N HIS A 217 -1.37 10.47 15.38
CA HIS A 217 -2.62 10.65 14.62
C HIS A 217 -3.80 9.87 15.21
N GLY A 218 -3.55 8.98 16.18
CA GLY A 218 -4.53 7.99 16.61
C GLY A 218 -4.81 6.93 15.54
N LEU A 219 -5.67 5.96 15.88
CA LEU A 219 -6.06 4.87 14.98
C LEU A 219 -7.55 4.83 14.63
N ARG A 220 -8.34 5.74 15.21
CA ARG A 220 -9.79 5.79 14.98
C ARG A 220 -10.10 5.96 13.50
N ASN A 221 -9.44 6.88 12.80
CA ASN A 221 -9.71 7.14 11.38
C ASN A 221 -8.65 6.49 10.46
N SER A 222 -8.15 5.31 10.83
CA SER A 222 -7.12 4.60 10.06
C SER A 222 -7.60 4.29 8.64
N SER A 223 -6.69 4.34 7.67
CA SER A 223 -6.98 3.91 6.30
C SER A 223 -7.07 2.39 6.18
N LEU A 224 -7.70 1.90 5.12
CA LEU A 224 -7.79 0.47 4.82
C LEU A 224 -6.40 -0.19 4.67
N VAL A 225 -5.38 0.57 4.25
CA VAL A 225 -4.00 0.09 4.15
C VAL A 225 -3.43 -0.28 5.53
N ILE A 226 -3.74 0.49 6.58
CA ILE A 226 -3.34 0.17 7.96
C ILE A 226 -3.98 -1.14 8.41
N VAL A 227 -5.28 -1.31 8.16
CA VAL A 227 -6.01 -2.54 8.49
C VAL A 227 -5.37 -3.74 7.79
N TYR A 228 -5.10 -3.62 6.49
CA TYR A 228 -4.51 -4.71 5.72
C TYR A 228 -3.09 -5.06 6.20
N ALA A 229 -2.25 -4.05 6.45
CA ALA A 229 -0.90 -4.28 6.96
C ALA A 229 -0.89 -4.93 8.36
N LEU A 230 -1.82 -4.54 9.24
CA LEU A 230 -2.02 -5.21 10.53
C LEU A 230 -2.48 -6.66 10.35
N ALA A 231 -3.43 -6.92 9.46
CA ALA A 231 -3.92 -8.27 9.21
C ALA A 231 -2.79 -9.19 8.71
N GLN A 232 -1.98 -8.71 7.75
CA GLN A 232 -0.80 -9.44 7.27
C GLN A 232 0.24 -9.65 8.37
N SER A 233 0.47 -8.63 9.21
CA SER A 233 1.43 -8.71 10.31
C SER A 233 1.00 -9.70 11.39
N ILE A 234 -0.28 -9.72 11.76
CA ILE A 234 -0.85 -10.69 12.71
C ILE A 234 -0.72 -12.10 12.13
N ARG A 235 -1.05 -12.30 10.85
CA ARG A 235 -0.91 -13.59 10.17
C ARG A 235 0.53 -14.09 10.21
N ALA A 236 1.50 -13.27 9.83
CA ALA A 236 2.92 -13.62 9.86
C ALA A 236 3.43 -13.86 11.29
N SER A 237 3.06 -13.00 12.25
CA SER A 237 3.49 -13.11 13.65
C SER A 237 2.93 -14.36 14.34
N LYS A 238 1.70 -14.79 13.99
CA LYS A 238 1.14 -16.07 14.46
C LYS A 238 1.92 -17.29 13.94
N ALA A 239 2.40 -17.23 12.71
CA ALA A 239 3.11 -18.32 12.07
C ALA A 239 4.58 -18.43 12.50
N PHE A 240 5.27 -17.29 12.65
CA PHE A 240 6.73 -17.25 12.80
C PHE A 240 7.23 -16.46 14.00
N GLY A 241 6.37 -15.69 14.67
CA GLY A 241 6.73 -14.82 15.78
C GLY A 241 6.35 -15.38 17.14
N THR A 242 6.40 -14.52 18.15
CA THR A 242 6.01 -14.87 19.52
C THR A 242 4.52 -14.60 19.78
N SER A 243 3.95 -15.33 20.75
CA SER A 243 2.59 -15.08 21.22
C SER A 243 2.41 -13.64 21.76
N GLU A 244 3.45 -13.11 22.42
CA GLU A 244 3.42 -11.75 22.96
C GLU A 244 3.36 -10.68 21.87
N GLU A 245 4.16 -10.81 20.81
CA GLU A 245 4.13 -9.89 19.65
C GLU A 245 2.78 -9.94 18.95
N THR A 246 2.24 -11.15 18.76
CA THR A 246 0.93 -11.35 18.16
C THR A 246 -0.15 -10.63 18.98
N GLN A 247 -0.16 -10.80 20.30
CA GLN A 247 -1.13 -10.16 21.18
C GLN A 247 -1.05 -8.63 21.13
N LYS A 248 0.17 -8.06 21.04
CA LYS A 248 0.35 -6.61 20.86
C LYS A 248 -0.29 -6.12 19.55
N LEU A 249 -0.08 -6.82 18.44
CA LEU A 249 -0.67 -6.47 17.15
C LEU A 249 -2.20 -6.62 17.14
N VAL A 250 -2.74 -7.68 17.75
CA VAL A 250 -4.19 -7.89 17.90
C VAL A 250 -4.83 -6.78 18.72
N LYS A 251 -4.19 -6.33 19.81
CA LYS A 251 -4.66 -5.19 20.60
C LYS A 251 -4.68 -3.89 19.79
N VAL A 252 -3.70 -3.68 18.91
CA VAL A 252 -3.67 -2.52 18.02
C VAL A 252 -4.78 -2.62 16.96
N MET A 253 -5.04 -3.80 16.42
CA MET A 253 -6.14 -4.04 15.48
C MET A 253 -7.51 -3.72 16.09
N SER A 254 -7.75 -4.04 17.37
CA SER A 254 -9.03 -3.73 18.02
C SER A 254 -9.28 -2.23 18.18
N GLU A 255 -8.25 -1.38 18.15
CA GLU A 255 -8.42 0.08 18.17
C GLU A 255 -8.88 0.65 16.82
N VAL A 256 -8.70 -0.11 15.73
CA VAL A 256 -9.13 0.26 14.38
C VAL A 256 -10.56 -0.24 14.09
N ALA A 257 -11.02 -1.25 14.84
CA ALA A 257 -12.33 -1.90 14.69
C ALA A 257 -13.56 -0.97 14.68
N PRO A 258 -13.62 0.12 15.48
CA PRO A 258 -14.77 1.02 15.46
C PRO A 258 -15.06 1.63 14.07
N THR A 259 -14.04 1.73 13.22
CA THR A 259 -14.17 2.30 11.86
C THR A 259 -14.22 1.20 10.80
N TRP A 260 -13.54 0.09 11.04
CA TRP A 260 -13.49 -1.03 10.11
C TRP A 260 -13.99 -2.30 10.79
N THR A 261 -15.26 -2.65 10.58
CA THR A 261 -15.86 -3.89 11.11
C THR A 261 -15.10 -5.14 10.68
N LEU A 262 -14.41 -5.11 9.53
CA LEU A 262 -13.50 -6.17 9.08
C LEU A 262 -12.41 -6.49 10.12
N ALA A 263 -11.94 -5.50 10.89
CA ALA A 263 -10.93 -5.72 11.92
C ALA A 263 -11.45 -6.61 13.07
N GLU A 264 -12.76 -6.59 13.35
CA GLU A 264 -13.38 -7.50 14.34
C GLU A 264 -13.31 -8.95 13.88
N MET A 265 -13.42 -9.19 12.56
CA MET A 265 -13.27 -10.55 12.01
C MET A 265 -11.85 -11.07 12.21
N VAL A 266 -10.83 -10.22 12.06
CA VAL A 266 -9.42 -10.62 12.25
C VAL A 266 -9.10 -10.89 13.73
N THR A 267 -9.67 -10.12 14.65
CA THR A 267 -9.44 -10.31 16.10
C THR A 267 -10.22 -11.47 16.69
N SER A 268 -11.43 -11.75 16.18
CA SER A 268 -12.28 -12.86 16.62
C SER A 268 -11.90 -14.20 15.99
N ALA A 269 -11.27 -14.17 14.81
CA ALA A 269 -10.78 -15.38 14.17
C ALA A 269 -9.66 -16.02 15.02
N ARG A 270 -9.98 -17.18 15.62
CA ARG A 270 -8.99 -18.22 15.95
C ARG A 270 -8.41 -18.79 14.65
N LEU A 271 -7.72 -17.96 13.88
CA LEU A 271 -6.78 -18.38 12.85
C LEU A 271 -5.43 -18.63 13.50
#